data_AF-A0A8D2JQV7-F1
#
_entry.id   AF-A0A8D2JQV7-F1
#
_cell.length_a   1.000
_cell.length_b   1.000
_cell.length_c   1.000
_cell.angle_alpha   90.00
_cell.angle_beta   90.00
_cell.angle_gamma   90.00
#
_symmetry.space_group_name_H-M   'P 1'
#
loop_
_entity.id
_entity.type
_entity.pdbx_description
1 polymer ?
#
loop_
_entity_poly.entity_id
_entity_poly.type
_entity_poly.pdbx_seq_one_letter_code
_entity_poly.pdbx_strand_id
1 'polypeptide(L)'
;MTGYNISGNSSCDPILTPHLTRLYFIVLIGGLAGVISISFQLVKMNTRSVTTTAVVNLVVVHSVFLLTVPFRLSYLIKETWMFGLPFCKFVSAMLHIHMYLTFLFYMVILVIRYLIFFKHKDKVEFYRKLHAVAASMGMWLLVIVIVVPLVISQYGNNEEYNEQHCFKFHKELALEYVQVINYMIVIIVITLAVILLVFQIFIIMSMVRKLSHSLLSHQEFWAQLKNLFFIGIILTCFLPYQCFRIYYLHVVAHSKNCNDNVAFYNEIFLSVTAISCCDLLLFVLGGSHWFKQKIIDLWNCLLCR
;
A
#
# COMPACT_ATOMS: atom_id res chain seq x y z
N MET A 1 25.65 25.89 46.51
CA MET A 1 25.60 24.59 45.84
C MET A 1 24.19 24.03 46.00
N THR A 2 23.30 24.36 45.08
CA THR A 2 21.93 23.84 45.03
C THR A 2 21.81 23.01 43.77
N GLY A 3 21.82 21.68 43.94
CA GLY A 3 21.69 20.71 42.86
C GLY A 3 20.25 20.70 42.33
N TYR A 4 20.12 20.97 41.04
CA TYR A 4 18.87 20.87 40.30
C TYR A 4 18.69 19.40 39.89
N ASN A 5 17.85 18.66 40.61
CA ASN A 5 17.42 17.32 40.22
C ASN A 5 16.40 17.44 39.08
N ILE A 6 16.85 17.23 37.84
CA ILE A 6 15.95 17.05 36.69
C ILE A 6 15.50 15.58 36.71
N SER A 7 14.43 15.31 37.46
CA SER A 7 13.59 14.14 37.22
C SER A 7 12.80 14.37 35.94
N GLY A 8 13.42 14.08 34.80
CA GLY A 8 12.78 14.08 33.49
C GLY A 8 11.83 12.89 33.39
N ASN A 9 10.58 13.08 33.82
CA ASN A 9 9.47 12.24 33.38
C ASN A 9 9.28 12.48 31.87
N SER A 10 9.96 11.68 31.04
CA SER A 10 9.71 11.66 29.59
C SER A 10 8.47 10.82 29.30
N SER A 11 7.31 11.24 29.80
CA SER A 11 6.01 10.78 29.32
C SER A 11 5.67 11.56 28.06
N CYS A 12 6.26 11.16 26.94
CA CYS A 12 5.92 11.67 25.62
C CYS A 12 4.74 10.87 25.04
N ASP A 13 3.51 11.09 25.50
CA ASP A 13 2.30 10.64 24.78
C ASP A 13 1.08 11.45 25.21
N PRO A 14 0.79 12.56 24.50
CA PRO A 14 -0.57 12.78 23.99
C PRO A 14 -0.64 13.39 22.57
N ILE A 15 0.50 13.74 21.95
CA ILE A 15 0.55 14.44 20.64
C ILE A 15 0.60 13.46 19.45
N LEU A 16 1.04 12.22 19.66
CA LEU A 16 1.18 11.19 18.61
C LEU A 16 -0.16 10.58 18.18
N THR A 17 -0.97 10.22 19.17
CA THR A 17 -2.30 9.63 19.04
C THR A 17 -3.21 10.38 18.08
N PRO A 18 -3.37 11.73 18.13
CA PRO A 18 -4.34 12.43 17.30
C PRO A 18 -4.00 12.42 15.80
N HIS A 19 -2.72 12.43 15.42
CA HIS A 19 -2.33 12.38 14.00
C HIS A 19 -2.63 11.03 13.37
N LEU A 20 -2.19 9.94 14.02
CA LEU A 20 -2.48 8.58 13.57
C LEU A 20 -4.00 8.30 13.60
N THR A 21 -4.70 8.74 14.64
CA THR A 21 -6.16 8.60 14.76
C THR A 21 -6.86 9.26 13.58
N ARG A 22 -6.54 10.52 13.27
CA ARG A 22 -7.11 11.22 12.10
C ARG A 22 -6.82 10.49 10.79
N LEU A 23 -5.59 10.02 10.60
CA LEU A 23 -5.20 9.26 9.41
C LEU A 23 -6.05 8.00 9.27
N TYR A 24 -6.18 7.19 10.32
CA TYR A 24 -6.96 5.95 10.27
C TYR A 24 -8.46 6.20 10.09
N PHE A 25 -9.01 7.31 10.59
CA PHE A 25 -10.39 7.71 10.27
C PHE A 25 -10.55 8.03 8.78
N ILE A 26 -9.61 8.78 8.18
CA ILE A 26 -9.62 9.08 6.74
C ILE A 26 -9.54 7.80 5.93
N VAL A 27 -8.63 6.90 6.30
CA VAL A 27 -8.46 5.58 5.66
C VAL A 27 -9.74 4.76 5.76
N LEU A 28 -10.39 4.73 6.93
CA LEU A 28 -11.61 3.97 7.15
C LEU A 28 -12.75 4.49 6.26
N ILE A 29 -13.02 5.80 6.31
CA ILE A 29 -14.12 6.43 5.56
C ILE A 29 -13.85 6.37 4.05
N GLY A 30 -12.66 6.82 3.62
CA GLY A 30 -12.28 6.86 2.21
C GLY A 30 -12.15 5.48 1.60
N GLY A 31 -11.57 4.52 2.34
CA GLY A 31 -11.43 3.14 1.91
C GLY A 31 -12.77 2.42 1.78
N LEU A 32 -13.66 2.55 2.77
CA LEU A 32 -15.01 1.97 2.69
C LEU A 32 -15.80 2.56 1.52
N ALA A 33 -15.78 3.89 1.36
CA ALA A 33 -16.43 4.55 0.23
C ALA A 33 -15.88 4.06 -1.12
N GLY A 34 -14.56 3.89 -1.24
CA GLY A 34 -13.90 3.35 -2.43
C GLY A 34 -14.30 1.91 -2.74
N VAL A 35 -14.22 1.03 -1.75
CA VAL A 35 -14.62 -0.38 -1.87
C VAL A 35 -16.08 -0.52 -2.30
N ILE A 36 -17.00 0.22 -1.67
CA ILE A 36 -18.43 0.19 -1.99
C ILE A 36 -18.66 0.70 -3.42
N SER A 37 -18.06 1.84 -3.77
CA SER A 37 -18.22 2.46 -5.09
C SER A 37 -17.75 1.56 -6.23
N ILE A 38 -16.57 0.95 -6.09
CA ILE A 38 -16.04 0.02 -7.08
C ILE A 38 -16.83 -1.27 -7.15
N SER A 39 -17.26 -1.81 -6.00
CA SER A 39 -18.07 -3.03 -5.98
C SER A 39 -19.37 -2.84 -6.75
N PHE A 40 -20.05 -1.70 -6.61
CA PHE A 40 -21.25 -1.38 -7.38
C PHE A 40 -20.97 -1.29 -8.89
N GLN A 41 -19.85 -0.66 -9.28
CA GLN A 41 -19.44 -0.60 -10.69
C GLN A 41 -19.11 -1.98 -11.27
N LEU A 42 -18.41 -2.82 -10.50
CA LEU A 42 -18.04 -4.18 -10.90
C LEU A 42 -19.28 -5.07 -11.15
N VAL A 43 -20.33 -4.92 -10.34
CA VAL A 43 -21.61 -5.64 -10.55
C VAL A 43 -22.27 -5.20 -11.87
N LYS A 44 -22.19 -3.92 -12.21
CA LYS A 44 -22.77 -3.38 -13.46
C LYS A 44 -21.93 -3.71 -14.70
N MET A 45 -20.62 -3.91 -14.54
CA MET A 45 -19.70 -4.18 -15.64
C MET A 45 -19.64 -5.68 -15.97
N ASN A 46 -20.23 -6.08 -17.10
CA ASN A 46 -20.15 -7.47 -17.59
C ASN A 46 -18.77 -7.84 -18.22
N THR A 47 -17.72 -7.06 -17.93
CA THR A 47 -16.40 -7.23 -18.57
C THR A 47 -15.44 -7.97 -17.64
N ARG A 48 -15.20 -9.25 -17.93
CA ARG A 48 -14.35 -10.15 -17.14
C ARG A 48 -12.93 -10.24 -17.73
N SER A 49 -12.17 -9.15 -17.63
CA SER A 49 -10.76 -9.09 -18.04
C SER A 49 -9.80 -9.45 -16.89
N VAL A 50 -8.54 -9.76 -17.22
CA VAL A 50 -7.47 -10.01 -16.22
C VAL A 50 -7.29 -8.80 -15.30
N THR A 51 -7.38 -7.59 -15.86
CA THR A 51 -7.32 -6.35 -15.09
C THR A 51 -8.49 -6.24 -14.12
N THR A 52 -9.70 -6.63 -14.54
CA THR A 52 -10.88 -6.69 -13.66
C THR A 52 -10.65 -7.67 -12.51
N THR A 53 -10.05 -8.84 -12.77
CA THR A 53 -9.68 -9.82 -11.72
C THR A 53 -8.67 -9.24 -10.72
N ALA A 54 -7.66 -8.51 -11.19
CA ALA A 54 -6.70 -7.87 -10.29
C ALA A 54 -7.36 -6.75 -9.42
N VAL A 55 -8.29 -5.99 -9.99
CA VAL A 55 -9.08 -4.99 -9.25
C VAL A 55 -9.97 -5.66 -8.19
N VAL A 56 -10.62 -6.79 -8.51
CA VAL A 56 -11.38 -7.57 -7.50
C VAL A 56 -10.49 -8.00 -6.35
N ASN A 57 -9.26 -8.44 -6.64
CA ASN A 57 -8.31 -8.80 -5.57
C ASN A 57 -7.93 -7.59 -4.70
N LEU A 58 -7.71 -6.41 -5.29
CA LEU A 58 -7.49 -5.17 -4.53
C LEU A 58 -8.67 -4.88 -3.60
N VAL A 59 -9.91 -4.99 -4.09
CA VAL A 59 -11.12 -4.81 -3.27
C VAL A 59 -11.09 -5.74 -2.05
N VAL A 60 -10.74 -7.01 -2.23
CA VAL A 60 -10.62 -7.97 -1.12
C VAL A 60 -9.51 -7.56 -0.14
N VAL A 61 -8.31 -7.22 -0.64
CA VAL A 61 -7.18 -6.77 0.19
C VAL A 61 -7.55 -5.54 1.03
N HIS A 62 -8.15 -4.52 0.42
CA HIS A 62 -8.60 -3.32 1.13
C HIS A 62 -9.68 -3.65 2.15
N SER A 63 -10.66 -4.49 1.79
CA SER A 63 -11.75 -4.88 2.69
C SER A 63 -11.21 -5.58 3.95
N VAL A 64 -10.34 -6.58 3.79
CA VAL A 64 -9.75 -7.31 4.92
C VAL A 64 -8.94 -6.36 5.82
N PHE A 65 -8.15 -5.46 5.23
CA PHE A 65 -7.41 -4.47 6.01
C PHE A 65 -8.34 -3.50 6.76
N LEU A 66 -9.36 -2.95 6.09
CA LEU A 66 -10.32 -2.02 6.69
C LEU A 66 -11.09 -2.63 7.86
N LEU A 67 -11.33 -3.95 7.86
CA LEU A 67 -11.93 -4.64 9.01
C LEU A 67 -11.02 -4.60 10.26
N THR A 68 -9.71 -4.49 10.10
CA THR A 68 -8.76 -4.41 11.23
C THR A 68 -8.58 -2.98 11.77
N VAL A 69 -8.89 -1.96 10.96
CA VAL A 69 -8.69 -0.54 11.31
C VAL A 69 -9.46 -0.10 12.57
N PRO A 70 -10.74 -0.47 12.79
CA PRO A 70 -11.47 -0.10 14.00
C PRO A 70 -10.80 -0.55 15.30
N PHE A 71 -10.14 -1.71 15.30
CA PHE A 71 -9.43 -2.22 16.47
C PHE A 71 -8.17 -1.40 16.75
N ARG A 72 -7.44 -1.01 15.69
CA ARG A 72 -6.30 -0.08 15.82
C ARG A 72 -6.75 1.30 16.30
N LEU A 73 -7.87 1.83 15.80
CA LEU A 73 -8.47 3.07 16.30
C LEU A 73 -8.87 2.97 17.78
N SER A 74 -9.46 1.85 18.21
CA SER A 74 -9.80 1.63 19.62
C SER A 74 -8.55 1.68 20.50
N TYR A 75 -7.44 1.09 20.05
CA TYR A 75 -6.17 1.16 20.77
C TYR A 75 -5.62 2.58 20.83
N LEU A 76 -5.65 3.32 19.73
CA LEU A 76 -5.20 4.71 19.71
C LEU A 76 -6.03 5.57 20.68
N ILE A 77 -7.35 5.39 20.73
CA ILE A 77 -8.22 6.21 21.61
C ILE A 77 -8.10 5.82 23.10
N LYS A 78 -8.00 4.52 23.40
CA LYS A 78 -8.02 4.00 24.78
C LYS A 78 -6.63 3.76 25.36
N GLU A 79 -5.60 3.86 24.54
CA GLU A 79 -4.18 3.60 24.85
C GLU A 79 -3.88 2.21 25.44
N THR A 80 -4.87 1.31 25.39
CA THR A 80 -4.85 -0.02 26.00
C THR A 80 -5.45 -1.05 25.05
N TRP A 81 -4.80 -2.20 24.92
CA TRP A 81 -5.26 -3.32 24.09
C TRP A 81 -6.06 -4.32 24.92
N MET A 82 -7.29 -4.66 24.48
CA MET A 82 -8.21 -5.55 25.21
C MET A 82 -8.57 -6.84 24.46
N PHE A 83 -8.00 -7.07 23.27
CA PHE A 83 -8.42 -8.17 22.38
C PHE A 83 -7.44 -9.37 22.39
N GLY A 84 -6.52 -9.40 23.35
CA GLY A 84 -5.51 -10.43 23.50
C GLY A 84 -4.33 -10.32 22.53
N LEU A 85 -3.21 -10.94 22.90
CA LEU A 85 -1.94 -10.85 22.17
C LEU A 85 -1.99 -11.44 20.74
N PRO A 86 -2.63 -12.59 20.47
CA PRO A 86 -2.68 -13.14 19.11
C PRO A 86 -3.36 -12.20 18.12
N PHE A 87 -4.45 -11.55 18.53
CA PHE A 87 -5.15 -10.60 17.67
C PHE A 87 -4.37 -9.29 17.51
N CYS A 88 -3.65 -8.84 18.55
CA CYS A 88 -2.72 -7.71 18.43
C CYS A 88 -1.66 -7.97 17.35
N LYS A 89 -1.02 -9.14 17.37
CA LYS A 89 -0.03 -9.56 16.36
C LYS A 89 -0.64 -9.55 14.96
N PHE A 90 -1.84 -10.11 14.81
CA PHE A 90 -2.56 -10.13 13.53
C PHE A 90 -2.86 -8.73 13.01
N VAL A 91 -3.47 -7.85 13.82
CA VAL A 91 -3.82 -6.48 13.41
C VAL A 91 -2.57 -5.66 13.10
N SER A 92 -1.47 -5.87 13.83
CA SER A 92 -0.19 -5.23 13.56
C SER A 92 0.41 -5.70 12.22
N ALA A 93 0.49 -7.01 12.00
CA ALA A 93 1.00 -7.59 10.76
C ALA A 93 0.14 -7.24 9.53
N MET A 94 -1.18 -7.06 9.71
CA MET A 94 -2.11 -6.79 8.63
C MET A 94 -1.75 -5.54 7.84
N LEU A 95 -1.15 -4.52 8.46
CA LEU A 95 -0.72 -3.31 7.75
C LEU A 95 0.44 -3.58 6.78
N HIS A 96 1.43 -4.38 7.18
CA HIS A 96 2.51 -4.81 6.29
C HIS A 96 1.98 -5.73 5.18
N ILE A 97 1.13 -6.69 5.53
CA ILE A 97 0.49 -7.61 4.57
C ILE A 97 -0.29 -6.81 3.53
N HIS A 98 -1.11 -5.85 3.98
CA HIS A 98 -1.87 -4.94 3.13
C HIS A 98 -0.98 -4.17 2.16
N MET A 99 0.09 -3.55 2.65
CA MET A 99 1.04 -2.80 1.82
C MET A 99 1.65 -3.69 0.72
N TYR A 100 2.17 -4.87 1.08
CA TYR A 100 2.84 -5.74 0.11
C TYR A 100 1.87 -6.38 -0.89
N LEU A 101 0.68 -6.80 -0.46
CA LEU A 101 -0.35 -7.32 -1.36
C LEU A 101 -0.84 -6.25 -2.33
N THR A 102 -1.10 -5.04 -1.84
CA THR A 102 -1.53 -3.92 -2.68
C THR A 102 -0.46 -3.59 -3.73
N PHE A 103 0.82 -3.51 -3.32
CA PHE A 103 1.93 -3.34 -4.24
C PHE A 103 1.98 -4.45 -5.30
N LEU A 104 1.89 -5.71 -4.90
CA LEU A 104 1.91 -6.85 -5.82
C LEU A 104 0.77 -6.77 -6.85
N PHE A 105 -0.45 -6.44 -6.44
CA PHE A 105 -1.56 -6.30 -7.37
C PHE A 105 -1.41 -5.09 -8.30
N TYR A 106 -0.85 -3.97 -7.83
CA TYR A 106 -0.49 -2.85 -8.72
C TYR A 106 0.57 -3.26 -9.76
N MET A 107 1.61 -3.99 -9.35
CA MET A 107 2.61 -4.53 -10.27
C MET A 107 1.96 -5.38 -11.35
N VAL A 108 1.08 -6.31 -10.95
CA VAL A 108 0.36 -7.19 -11.88
C VAL A 108 -0.47 -6.38 -12.87
N ILE A 109 -1.24 -5.39 -12.39
CA ILE A 109 -2.05 -4.51 -13.24
C ILE A 109 -1.18 -3.78 -14.27
N LEU A 110 -0.08 -3.17 -13.83
CA LEU A 110 0.81 -2.39 -14.68
C LEU A 110 1.53 -3.27 -15.71
N VAL A 111 2.07 -4.42 -15.30
CA VAL A 111 2.73 -5.37 -16.20
C VAL A 111 1.75 -5.89 -17.26
N ILE A 112 0.53 -6.25 -16.88
CA ILE A 112 -0.50 -6.68 -17.84
C ILE A 112 -0.79 -5.55 -18.84
N ARG A 113 -0.92 -4.31 -18.37
CA ARG A 113 -1.17 -3.15 -19.23
C ARG A 113 -0.01 -2.90 -20.21
N TYR A 114 1.23 -3.06 -19.77
CA TYR A 114 2.40 -2.94 -20.65
C TYR A 114 2.46 -4.07 -21.67
N LEU A 115 2.19 -5.30 -21.25
CA LEU A 115 2.13 -6.43 -22.18
C LEU A 115 1.03 -6.25 -23.24
N ILE A 116 -0.14 -5.73 -22.87
CA ILE A 116 -1.22 -5.43 -23.81
C ILE A 116 -0.77 -4.35 -24.81
N PHE A 117 -0.16 -3.27 -24.31
CA PHE A 117 0.37 -2.18 -25.15
C PHE A 117 1.41 -2.68 -26.17
N PHE A 118 2.35 -3.53 -25.76
CA PHE A 118 3.39 -4.02 -26.67
C PHE A 118 2.96 -5.17 -27.57
N LYS A 119 2.02 -6.04 -27.15
CA LYS A 119 1.73 -7.28 -27.88
C LYS A 119 0.52 -7.22 -28.82
N HIS A 120 -0.32 -6.19 -28.84
CA HIS A 120 -1.49 -6.10 -29.75
C HIS A 120 -2.25 -7.45 -29.88
N LYS A 121 -2.71 -8.06 -28.77
CA LYS A 121 -3.28 -9.42 -28.78
C LYS A 121 -4.79 -9.46 -28.51
N ASP A 122 -5.54 -9.91 -29.52
CA ASP A 122 -7.01 -9.98 -29.54
C ASP A 122 -7.64 -11.39 -29.59
N LYS A 123 -6.93 -12.50 -29.32
CA LYS A 123 -7.54 -13.85 -29.52
C LYS A 123 -7.46 -14.88 -28.38
N VAL A 124 -7.02 -14.51 -27.17
CA VAL A 124 -6.84 -15.49 -26.07
C VAL A 124 -7.43 -15.04 -24.71
N GLU A 125 -8.41 -14.14 -24.74
CA GLU A 125 -9.01 -13.47 -23.58
C GLU A 125 -9.56 -14.47 -22.53
N PHE A 126 -10.26 -15.52 -22.99
CA PHE A 126 -10.94 -16.48 -22.12
C PHE A 126 -9.98 -17.35 -21.29
N TYR A 127 -8.97 -17.95 -21.92
CA TYR A 127 -7.97 -18.76 -21.21
C TYR A 127 -7.17 -17.89 -20.23
N ARG A 128 -6.79 -16.67 -20.66
CA ARG A 128 -6.06 -15.71 -19.81
C ARG A 128 -6.83 -15.37 -18.53
N LYS A 129 -8.17 -15.28 -18.60
CA LYS A 129 -9.03 -15.09 -17.44
C LYS A 129 -9.02 -16.29 -16.48
N LEU A 130 -9.20 -17.51 -16.97
CA LEU A 130 -9.21 -18.70 -16.12
C LEU A 130 -7.88 -18.87 -15.39
N HIS A 131 -6.77 -18.68 -16.09
CA HIS A 131 -5.43 -18.67 -15.50
C HIS A 131 -5.27 -17.56 -14.45
N ALA A 132 -5.81 -16.37 -14.69
CA ALA A 132 -5.74 -15.27 -13.73
C ALA A 132 -6.54 -15.55 -12.43
N VAL A 133 -7.73 -16.14 -12.56
CA VAL A 133 -8.55 -16.53 -11.40
C VAL A 133 -7.88 -17.66 -10.62
N ALA A 134 -7.37 -18.69 -11.31
CA ALA A 134 -6.63 -19.78 -10.67
C ALA A 134 -5.35 -19.28 -9.98
N ALA A 135 -4.57 -18.41 -10.63
CA ALA A 135 -3.38 -17.80 -10.04
C ALA A 135 -3.72 -16.92 -8.83
N SER A 136 -4.85 -16.21 -8.87
CA SER A 136 -5.36 -15.43 -7.75
C SER A 136 -5.72 -16.32 -6.56
N MET A 137 -6.47 -17.40 -6.78
CA MET A 137 -6.78 -18.37 -5.71
C MET A 137 -5.50 -18.99 -5.11
N GLY A 138 -4.56 -19.38 -5.97
CA GLY A 138 -3.26 -19.91 -5.54
C GLY A 138 -2.46 -18.90 -4.71
N MET A 139 -2.42 -17.63 -5.13
CA MET A 139 -1.77 -16.55 -4.37
C MET A 139 -2.40 -16.38 -2.98
N TRP A 140 -3.73 -16.37 -2.87
CA TRP A 140 -4.41 -16.24 -1.58
C TRP A 140 -4.13 -17.43 -0.65
N LEU A 141 -4.19 -18.65 -1.17
CA LEU A 141 -3.82 -19.84 -0.40
C LEU A 141 -2.38 -19.75 0.10
N LEU A 142 -1.45 -19.34 -0.77
CA LEU A 142 -0.04 -19.17 -0.41
C LEU A 142 0.14 -18.09 0.67
N VAL A 143 -0.55 -16.95 0.53
CA VAL A 143 -0.52 -15.87 1.52
C VAL A 143 -1.02 -16.40 2.86
N ILE A 144 -2.14 -17.13 2.91
CA ILE A 144 -2.67 -17.68 4.16
C ILE A 144 -1.67 -18.67 4.78
N VAL A 145 -1.17 -19.62 3.99
CA VAL A 145 -0.27 -20.70 4.45
C VAL A 145 1.09 -20.17 4.91
N ILE A 146 1.59 -19.06 4.35
CA ILE A 146 2.88 -18.48 4.76
C ILE A 146 2.69 -17.46 5.87
N VAL A 147 1.78 -16.50 5.68
CA VAL A 147 1.64 -15.35 6.59
C VAL A 147 1.07 -15.75 7.93
N VAL A 148 0.05 -16.62 7.98
CA VAL A 148 -0.57 -17.02 9.25
C VAL A 148 0.43 -17.73 10.16
N PRO A 149 1.17 -18.76 9.72
CA PRO A 149 2.19 -19.40 10.55
C PRO A 149 3.32 -18.47 10.94
N LEU A 150 3.78 -17.58 10.05
CA LEU A 150 4.84 -16.61 10.38
C LEU A 150 4.39 -15.64 11.48
N VAL A 151 3.16 -15.11 11.39
CA VAL A 151 2.61 -14.21 12.41
C VAL A 151 2.46 -14.92 13.76
N ILE A 152 2.06 -16.20 13.76
CA ILE A 152 1.89 -16.98 14.99
C ILE A 152 3.24 -17.34 15.63
N SER A 153 4.20 -17.79 14.82
CA SER A 153 5.43 -18.41 15.31
C SER A 153 6.61 -17.46 15.50
N GLN A 154 6.67 -16.36 14.72
CA GLN A 154 7.85 -15.50 14.65
C GLN A 154 7.56 -14.03 15.00
N TYR A 155 6.32 -13.58 14.92
CA TYR A 155 5.98 -12.17 15.15
C TYR A 155 5.53 -11.91 16.60
N GLY A 156 6.20 -11.02 17.31
CA GLY A 156 5.80 -10.60 18.65
C GLY A 156 5.91 -11.70 19.71
N ASN A 157 6.85 -12.64 19.57
CA ASN A 157 6.96 -13.83 20.43
C ASN A 157 7.94 -13.68 21.61
N ASN A 158 8.51 -12.49 21.79
CA ASN A 158 9.33 -12.19 22.96
C ASN A 158 8.49 -12.13 24.25
N GLU A 159 8.97 -12.78 25.31
CA GLU A 159 8.29 -12.87 26.62
C GLU A 159 8.12 -11.50 27.31
N GLU A 160 8.90 -10.51 26.89
CA GLU A 160 8.88 -9.15 27.44
C GLU A 160 7.75 -8.26 26.89
N TYR A 161 6.86 -8.76 26.03
CA TYR A 161 5.74 -7.98 25.50
C TYR A 161 4.54 -7.98 26.45
N ASN A 162 4.14 -6.77 26.87
CA ASN A 162 2.95 -6.59 27.71
C ASN A 162 1.67 -6.73 26.86
N GLU A 163 0.74 -7.56 27.33
CA GLU A 163 -0.58 -7.77 26.68
C GLU A 163 -1.40 -6.49 26.54
N GLN A 164 -1.14 -5.47 27.37
CA GLN A 164 -1.85 -4.19 27.36
C GLN A 164 -1.31 -3.18 26.33
N HIS A 165 -0.05 -3.33 25.88
CA HIS A 165 0.58 -2.42 24.92
C HIS A 165 0.88 -3.14 23.59
N CYS A 166 0.04 -2.87 22.59
CA CYS A 166 0.14 -3.45 21.26
C CYS A 166 1.03 -2.60 20.33
N PHE A 167 1.47 -3.19 19.21
CA PHE A 167 2.22 -2.55 18.11
C PHE A 167 3.69 -2.19 18.39
N LYS A 168 4.28 -2.65 19.51
CA LYS A 168 5.69 -2.42 19.87
C LYS A 168 6.60 -3.60 19.50
N PHE A 169 6.50 -4.15 18.29
CA PHE A 169 7.18 -5.40 17.88
C PHE A 169 8.51 -5.18 17.16
N HIS A 170 9.50 -4.61 17.85
CA HIS A 170 10.78 -4.21 17.26
C HIS A 170 11.95 -5.13 17.62
N LYS A 171 11.82 -5.97 18.66
CA LYS A 171 12.94 -6.73 19.20
C LYS A 171 13.40 -7.82 18.23
N GLU A 172 12.47 -8.40 17.49
CA GLU A 172 12.75 -9.40 16.45
C GLU A 172 13.54 -8.80 15.27
N LEU A 173 13.45 -7.48 15.03
CA LEU A 173 14.25 -6.80 14.01
C LEU A 173 15.73 -6.69 14.37
N ALA A 174 16.13 -6.98 15.60
CA ALA A 174 17.55 -7.06 15.98
C ALA A 174 18.23 -8.34 15.46
N LEU A 175 17.46 -9.37 15.07
CA LEU A 175 18.00 -10.63 14.57
C LEU A 175 18.53 -10.45 13.14
N GLU A 176 19.79 -10.87 12.90
CA GLU A 176 20.48 -10.66 11.62
C GLU A 176 19.70 -11.19 10.42
N TYR A 177 19.13 -12.40 10.51
CA TYR A 177 18.37 -12.99 9.42
C TYR A 177 17.09 -12.18 9.09
N VAL A 178 16.44 -11.60 10.11
CA VAL A 178 15.25 -10.74 9.93
C VAL A 178 15.63 -9.45 9.22
N GLN A 179 16.78 -8.87 9.57
CA GLN A 179 17.31 -7.68 8.91
C GLN A 179 17.62 -7.96 7.44
N VAL A 180 18.33 -9.05 7.14
CA VAL A 180 18.66 -9.46 5.77
C VAL A 180 17.39 -9.62 4.93
N ILE A 181 16.37 -10.31 5.45
CA ILE A 181 15.09 -10.48 4.74
C ILE A 181 14.42 -9.11 4.50
N ASN A 182 14.39 -8.23 5.50
CA ASN A 182 13.79 -6.90 5.34
C ASN A 182 14.55 -6.06 4.29
N TYR A 183 15.89 -6.06 4.30
CA TYR A 183 16.69 -5.36 3.29
C TYR A 183 16.42 -5.90 1.88
N MET A 184 16.37 -7.23 1.71
CA MET A 184 16.05 -7.85 0.43
C MET A 184 14.67 -7.42 -0.08
N ILE A 185 13.66 -7.42 0.78
CA ILE A 185 12.31 -6.97 0.43
C ILE A 185 12.31 -5.50 0.00
N VAL A 186 12.95 -4.62 0.80
CA VAL A 186 13.02 -3.18 0.50
C VAL A 186 13.69 -2.93 -0.85
N ILE A 187 14.84 -3.57 -1.10
CA ILE A 187 15.58 -3.44 -2.37
C ILE A 187 14.71 -3.90 -3.55
N ILE A 188 14.03 -5.04 -3.42
CA ILE A 188 13.14 -5.57 -4.45
C ILE A 188 12.01 -4.58 -4.74
N VAL A 189 11.33 -4.06 -3.71
CA VAL A 189 10.21 -3.12 -3.88
C VAL A 189 10.66 -1.83 -4.55
N ILE A 190 11.76 -1.23 -4.11
CA ILE A 190 12.31 0.00 -4.70
C ILE A 190 12.71 -0.25 -6.16
N THR A 191 13.43 -1.34 -6.43
CA THR A 191 13.89 -1.70 -7.78
C THR A 191 12.72 -1.87 -8.73
N LEU A 192 11.69 -2.63 -8.32
CA LEU A 192 10.49 -2.85 -9.12
C LEU A 192 9.71 -1.55 -9.37
N ALA A 193 9.57 -0.68 -8.36
CA ALA A 193 8.92 0.61 -8.51
C ALA A 193 9.64 1.51 -9.53
N VAL A 194 10.98 1.56 -9.48
CA VAL A 194 11.79 2.32 -10.44
C VAL A 194 11.66 1.74 -11.85
N ILE A 195 11.72 0.40 -12.00
CA ILE A 195 11.55 -0.26 -13.30
C ILE A 195 10.21 0.10 -13.91
N LEU A 196 9.10 0.00 -13.15
CA LEU A 196 7.77 0.37 -13.63
C LEU A 196 7.71 1.83 -14.09
N LEU A 197 8.28 2.75 -13.31
CA LEU A 197 8.29 4.17 -13.65
C LEU A 197 9.05 4.43 -14.96
N VAL A 198 10.22 3.82 -15.13
CA VAL A 198 11.03 3.94 -16.35
C VAL A 198 10.27 3.40 -17.56
N PHE A 199 9.66 2.22 -17.45
CA PHE A 199 8.83 1.66 -18.52
C PHE A 199 7.62 2.56 -18.85
N GLN A 200 6.94 3.12 -17.84
CA GLN A 200 5.83 4.05 -18.05
C GLN A 200 6.28 5.30 -18.81
N ILE A 201 7.39 5.92 -18.40
CA ILE A 201 7.94 7.11 -19.06
C ILE A 201 8.32 6.78 -20.50
N PHE A 202 8.98 5.64 -20.73
CA PHE A 202 9.33 5.19 -22.08
C PHE A 202 8.10 5.01 -22.98
N ILE A 203 7.04 4.38 -22.47
CA ILE A 203 5.77 4.21 -23.20
C ILE A 203 5.13 5.56 -23.54
N ILE A 204 5.05 6.48 -22.57
CA ILE A 204 4.49 7.82 -22.79
C ILE A 204 5.32 8.57 -23.84
N MET A 205 6.65 8.55 -23.73
CA MET A 205 7.54 9.21 -24.70
C MET A 205 7.42 8.61 -26.10
N SER A 206 7.34 7.28 -26.21
CA SER A 206 7.11 6.60 -27.49
C SER A 206 5.76 6.96 -28.09
N MET A 207 4.73 7.14 -27.26
CA MET A 207 3.39 7.53 -27.70
C MET A 207 3.42 8.98 -28.20
N VAL A 208 3.97 9.93 -27.43
CA VAL A 208 4.09 11.35 -27.81
C VAL A 208 4.88 11.51 -29.12
N ARG A 209 5.98 10.77 -29.31
CA ARG A 209 6.75 10.81 -30.57
C ARG A 209 5.98 10.29 -31.78
N LYS A 210 5.06 9.34 -31.59
CA LYS A 210 4.17 8.83 -32.65
C LYS A 210 2.90 9.68 -32.84
N LEU A 211 2.57 10.56 -31.89
CA LEU A 211 1.33 11.32 -31.79
C LEU A 211 1.25 12.54 -32.73
N SER A 212 1.81 12.45 -33.94
CA SER A 212 1.58 13.45 -34.98
C SER A 212 0.24 13.27 -35.70
N HIS A 213 -0.48 12.16 -35.51
CA HIS A 213 -1.72 11.87 -36.26
C HIS A 213 -2.69 10.97 -35.45
N SER A 214 -3.97 11.38 -35.36
CA SER A 214 -5.19 10.57 -35.07
C SER A 214 -5.76 10.47 -33.62
N LEU A 215 -7.11 10.51 -33.58
CA LEU A 215 -8.05 10.39 -32.44
C LEU A 215 -7.96 9.07 -31.65
N LEU A 216 -7.33 8.02 -32.19
CA LEU A 216 -7.04 6.77 -31.49
C LEU A 216 -6.16 6.99 -30.23
N SER A 217 -5.41 8.11 -30.24
CA SER A 217 -4.62 8.67 -29.13
C SER A 217 -5.39 8.84 -27.81
N HIS A 218 -6.66 9.26 -27.85
CA HIS A 218 -7.35 9.65 -26.61
C HIS A 218 -7.61 8.47 -25.67
N GLN A 219 -8.07 7.32 -26.18
CA GLN A 219 -8.38 6.15 -25.34
C GLN A 219 -7.10 5.54 -24.73
N GLU A 220 -6.02 5.48 -25.51
CA GLU A 220 -4.72 5.01 -25.05
C GLU A 220 -4.10 5.96 -24.03
N PHE A 221 -4.22 7.28 -24.23
CA PHE A 221 -3.79 8.30 -23.28
C PHE A 221 -4.49 8.14 -21.91
N TRP A 222 -5.82 7.98 -21.91
CA TRP A 222 -6.57 7.72 -20.68
C TRP A 222 -6.15 6.43 -19.97
N ALA A 223 -5.74 5.41 -20.73
CA ALA A 223 -5.19 4.18 -20.16
C ALA A 223 -3.81 4.42 -19.52
N GLN A 224 -2.94 5.22 -20.16
CA GLN A 224 -1.63 5.57 -19.59
C GLN A 224 -1.74 6.45 -18.35
N LEU A 225 -2.70 7.38 -18.31
CA LEU A 225 -2.94 8.21 -17.13
C LEU A 225 -3.39 7.37 -15.93
N LYS A 226 -4.21 6.33 -16.15
CA LYS A 226 -4.58 5.37 -15.10
C LYS A 226 -3.38 4.57 -14.59
N ASN A 227 -2.45 4.19 -15.47
CA ASN A 227 -1.21 3.53 -15.05
C ASN A 227 -0.35 4.47 -14.20
N LEU A 228 -0.21 5.73 -14.62
CA LEU A 228 0.53 6.75 -13.87
C LEU A 228 -0.09 7.02 -12.50
N PHE A 229 -1.42 6.95 -12.38
CA PHE A 229 -2.12 7.06 -11.09
C PHE A 229 -1.67 6.00 -10.09
N PHE A 230 -1.65 4.71 -10.48
CA PHE A 230 -1.16 3.64 -9.60
C PHE A 230 0.32 3.79 -9.26
N ILE A 231 1.16 4.19 -10.23
CA ILE A 231 2.58 4.47 -9.98
C ILE A 231 2.75 5.64 -9.00
N GLY A 232 1.94 6.69 -9.14
CA GLY A 232 1.91 7.82 -8.22
C GLY A 232 1.63 7.39 -6.79
N ILE A 233 0.68 6.46 -6.58
CA ILE A 233 0.41 5.90 -5.25
C ILE A 233 1.62 5.11 -4.72
N ILE A 234 2.27 4.29 -5.55
CA ILE A 234 3.49 3.57 -5.13
C ILE A 234 4.57 4.56 -4.65
N LEU A 235 4.82 5.62 -5.43
CA LEU A 235 5.85 6.61 -5.13
C LEU A 235 5.53 7.46 -3.89
N THR A 236 4.25 7.77 -3.66
CA THR A 236 3.83 8.67 -2.58
C THR A 236 3.49 7.94 -1.28
N CYS A 237 2.89 6.75 -1.35
CA CYS A 237 2.45 5.99 -0.18
C CYS A 237 3.44 4.93 0.25
N PHE A 238 4.15 4.26 -0.67
CA PHE A 238 4.98 3.10 -0.33
C PHE A 238 6.47 3.44 -0.28
N LEU A 239 6.98 4.14 -1.28
CA LEU A 239 8.41 4.45 -1.38
C LEU A 239 8.98 5.20 -0.16
N PRO A 240 8.29 6.19 0.44
CA PRO A 240 8.81 6.89 1.61
C PRO A 240 9.04 5.96 2.80
N TYR A 241 8.10 5.03 3.04
CA TYR A 241 8.26 4.01 4.08
C TYR A 241 9.41 3.07 3.78
N GLN A 242 9.55 2.58 2.54
CA GLN A 242 10.63 1.68 2.17
C GLN A 242 12.02 2.33 2.38
N CYS A 243 12.17 3.60 1.98
CA CYS A 243 13.40 4.35 2.22
C CYS A 243 13.66 4.55 3.73
N PHE A 244 12.63 4.94 4.50
CA PHE A 244 12.78 5.13 5.93
C PHE A 244 13.07 3.81 6.67
N ARG A 245 12.54 2.69 6.19
CA ARG A 245 12.77 1.35 6.74
C ARG A 245 14.26 0.96 6.69
N ILE A 246 14.99 1.34 5.65
CA ILE A 246 16.46 1.13 5.56
C ILE A 246 17.16 1.83 6.72
N TYR A 247 16.82 3.10 6.95
CA TYR A 247 17.36 3.90 8.05
C TYR A 247 16.98 3.31 9.41
N TYR A 248 15.71 2.93 9.59
CA TYR A 248 15.21 2.30 10.80
C TYR A 248 15.98 1.02 11.16
N LEU A 249 16.17 0.11 10.19
CA LEU A 249 16.92 -1.13 10.39
C LEU A 249 18.37 -0.88 10.77
N HIS A 250 19.01 0.10 10.13
CA HIS A 250 20.39 0.47 10.44
C HIS A 250 20.54 0.95 11.89
N VAL A 251 19.61 1.80 12.36
CA VAL A 251 19.60 2.30 13.73
C VAL A 251 19.31 1.19 14.75
N VAL A 252 18.35 0.32 14.47
CA VAL A 252 18.02 -0.82 15.36
C VAL A 252 19.19 -1.81 15.46
N ALA A 253 19.95 -2.01 14.37
CA ALA A 253 21.12 -2.90 14.37
C ALA A 253 22.30 -2.34 15.19
N HIS A 254 22.49 -1.01 15.21
CA HIS A 254 23.67 -0.37 15.83
C HIS A 254 23.40 0.24 17.22
N SER A 255 22.14 0.50 17.57
CA SER A 255 21.80 1.12 18.85
C SER A 255 21.41 0.07 19.89
N LYS A 256 22.17 0.01 20.99
CA LYS A 256 21.76 -0.75 22.20
C LYS A 256 20.62 -0.08 22.97
N ASN A 257 20.39 1.22 22.75
CA ASN A 257 19.31 1.98 23.39
C ASN A 257 18.17 2.23 22.39
N CYS A 258 16.95 1.90 22.77
CA CYS A 258 15.75 2.16 21.98
C CYS A 258 15.59 3.68 21.80
N ASN A 259 15.76 4.20 20.58
CA ASN A 259 15.46 5.60 20.29
C ASN A 259 13.99 5.70 19.89
N ASP A 260 13.11 5.97 20.85
CA ASP A 260 11.66 5.96 20.68
C ASP A 260 11.19 6.90 19.55
N ASN A 261 11.93 7.98 19.29
CA ASN A 261 11.68 8.90 18.17
C ASN A 261 11.77 8.20 16.79
N VAL A 262 12.69 7.26 16.62
CA VAL A 262 12.91 6.57 15.34
C VAL A 262 11.84 5.50 15.11
N ALA A 263 11.40 4.82 16.16
CA ALA A 263 10.24 3.92 16.12
C ALA A 263 8.94 4.69 15.81
N PHE A 264 8.77 5.87 16.40
CA PHE A 264 7.67 6.80 16.12
C PHE A 264 7.56 7.15 14.64
N TYR A 265 8.66 7.60 14.01
CA TYR A 265 8.61 7.97 12.59
C TYR A 265 8.34 6.75 11.70
N ASN A 266 8.89 5.58 12.05
CA ASN A 266 8.60 4.33 11.32
C ASN A 266 7.10 4.03 11.31
N GLU A 267 6.42 4.15 12.45
CA GLU A 267 4.97 3.94 12.54
C GLU A 267 4.17 4.96 11.74
N ILE A 268 4.61 6.23 11.69
CA ILE A 268 3.96 7.25 10.84
C ILE A 268 4.09 6.88 9.36
N PHE A 269 5.31 6.60 8.88
CA PHE A 269 5.53 6.24 7.49
C PHE A 269 4.78 4.96 7.10
N LEU A 270 4.74 3.98 8.00
CA LEU A 270 3.97 2.76 7.82
C LEU A 270 2.46 3.07 7.77
N SER A 271 1.97 3.97 8.63
CA SER A 271 0.56 4.37 8.61
C SER A 271 0.18 5.11 7.33
N VAL A 272 1.08 5.91 6.75
CA VAL A 272 0.89 6.58 5.46
C VAL A 272 0.63 5.58 4.33
N THR A 273 1.18 4.36 4.38
CA THR A 273 0.91 3.35 3.35
C THR A 273 -0.57 2.95 3.32
N ALA A 274 -1.29 3.05 4.45
CA ALA A 274 -2.72 2.76 4.55
C ALA A 274 -3.60 3.73 3.75
N ILE A 275 -3.09 4.93 3.42
CA ILE A 275 -3.79 5.91 2.56
C ILE A 275 -4.04 5.33 1.16
N SER A 276 -3.24 4.34 0.74
CA SER A 276 -3.49 3.60 -0.51
C SER A 276 -4.87 2.96 -0.56
N CYS A 277 -5.58 2.73 0.55
CA CYS A 277 -6.99 2.28 0.52
C CYS A 277 -7.97 3.26 -0.13
N CYS A 278 -7.60 4.55 -0.23
CA CYS A 278 -8.40 5.54 -0.92
C CYS A 278 -8.22 5.48 -2.45
N ASP A 279 -7.33 4.63 -2.97
CA ASP A 279 -7.04 4.49 -4.40
C ASP A 279 -8.28 4.15 -5.22
N LEU A 280 -9.14 3.24 -4.76
CA LEU A 280 -10.34 2.81 -5.45
C LEU A 280 -11.34 3.96 -5.56
N LEU A 281 -11.47 4.76 -4.50
CA LEU A 281 -12.32 5.95 -4.50
C LEU A 281 -11.80 6.97 -5.51
N LEU A 282 -10.50 7.27 -5.44
CA LEU A 282 -9.83 8.20 -6.36
C LEU A 282 -9.88 7.71 -7.81
N PHE A 283 -9.77 6.40 -8.04
CA PHE A 283 -9.89 5.79 -9.36
C PHE A 283 -11.30 5.96 -9.95
N VAL A 284 -12.35 5.79 -9.14
CA VAL A 284 -13.74 6.05 -9.54
C VAL A 284 -13.94 7.52 -9.88
N LEU A 285 -13.48 8.42 -9.00
CA LEU A 285 -13.59 9.86 -9.20
C LEU A 285 -12.83 10.34 -10.44
N GLY A 286 -11.62 9.82 -10.66
CA GLY A 286 -10.81 10.11 -11.85
C GLY A 286 -11.41 9.54 -13.15
N GLY A 287 -12.25 8.50 -13.04
CA GLY A 287 -13.03 7.98 -14.16
C GLY A 287 -14.26 8.82 -14.53
N SER A 288 -14.69 9.74 -13.66
CA SER A 288 -15.88 10.57 -13.86
C SER A 288 -15.74 11.53 -15.04
N HIS A 289 -16.85 11.81 -15.73
CA HIS A 289 -16.88 12.73 -16.87
C HIS A 289 -16.38 14.13 -16.50
N TRP A 290 -16.66 14.58 -15.28
CA TRP A 290 -16.22 15.88 -14.76
C TRP A 290 -14.70 15.98 -14.65
N PHE A 291 -14.04 14.96 -14.09
CA PHE A 291 -12.58 14.96 -13.95
C PHE A 291 -11.90 14.82 -15.32
N LYS A 292 -12.51 14.05 -16.22
CA LYS A 292 -12.05 13.94 -17.61
C LYS A 292 -12.07 15.28 -18.33
N GLN A 293 -13.17 16.04 -18.19
CA GLN A 293 -13.31 17.36 -18.79
C GLN A 293 -12.24 18.33 -18.29
N LYS A 294 -12.03 18.40 -16.96
CA LYS A 294 -11.06 19.32 -16.35
C LYS A 294 -9.61 19.06 -16.76
N ILE A 295 -9.25 17.80 -17.00
CA ILE A 295 -7.91 17.42 -17.51
C ILE A 295 -7.78 17.76 -19.00
N ILE A 296 -8.82 17.58 -19.80
CA ILE A 296 -8.82 18.00 -21.21
C ILE A 296 -8.60 19.51 -21.30
N ASP A 297 -9.26 20.29 -20.43
CA ASP A 297 -9.09 21.74 -20.39
C ASP A 297 -7.65 22.14 -20.01
N LEU A 298 -7.06 21.49 -18.98
CA LEU A 298 -5.65 21.68 -18.59
C LEU A 298 -4.66 21.31 -19.71
N TRP A 299 -4.94 20.23 -20.44
CA TRP A 299 -4.09 19.77 -21.55
C TRP A 299 -4.15 20.73 -22.74
N ASN A 300 -5.33 21.25 -23.06
CA ASN A 300 -5.50 22.28 -24.08
C ASN A 300 -4.77 23.57 -23.70
N CYS A 301 -4.75 23.94 -22.41
CA CYS A 301 -3.93 25.05 -21.93
C CYS A 301 -2.41 24.81 -22.06
N LEU A 302 -1.95 23.57 -21.87
CA LEU A 302 -0.52 23.22 -22.00
C LEU A 302 -0.06 23.14 -23.46
N LEU A 303 -0.93 22.75 -24.39
CA LEU A 303 -0.64 22.72 -25.83
C LEU A 303 -0.76 24.08 -26.53
N CYS A 304 -1.36 25.09 -25.88
CA CYS A 304 -1.44 26.47 -26.39
C CYS A 304 -0.19 27.31 -26.08
N ARG A 305 0.92 26.70 -25.66
CA ARG A 305 2.21 27.36 -25.42
C ARG A 305 3.32 26.70 -26.23
#